data_AF-A0A1V5PQR2-F1
#
_entry.id   AF-A0A1V5PQR2-F1
#
_cell.length_a   1.000
_cell.length_b   1.000
_cell.length_c   1.000
_cell.angle_alpha   90.00
_cell.angle_beta   90.00
_cell.angle_gamma   90.00
#
_symmetry.space_group_name_H-M   'P 1'
#
loop_
_entity.id
_entity.type
_entity.pdbx_description
1 polymer ?
#
loop_
_entity_poly.entity_id
_entity_poly.type
_entity_poly.pdbx_seq_one_letter_code
_entity_poly.pdbx_strand_id
1 'polypeptide(L)'
;MRKADTFSAITEDFEKRISNCIERIGLSRSDVFSSETKSNDVSLALLSKHGDGVVISFSKNNFTVKTIGKGQFPGKLTKKEEEAIDSALN
;
A
#
# COMPACT_ATOMS: atom_id res chain seq x y z
N MET A 1 13.06 6.15 -32.12
CA MET A 1 11.97 6.38 -31.14
C MET A 1 12.37 7.54 -30.24
N ARG A 2 11.47 8.49 -29.98
CA ARG A 2 11.78 9.60 -29.06
C ARG A 2 11.79 9.04 -27.63
N LYS A 3 12.62 9.61 -26.75
CA LYS A 3 12.74 9.14 -25.35
C LYS A 3 11.39 9.09 -24.61
N ALA A 4 10.46 9.97 -24.96
CA ALA A 4 9.11 9.99 -24.42
C ALA A 4 8.32 8.72 -24.76
N ASP A 5 8.42 8.23 -26.01
CA ASP A 5 7.71 7.03 -26.46
C ASP A 5 8.23 5.76 -25.73
N THR A 6 9.52 5.74 -25.40
CA THR A 6 10.14 4.65 -24.61
C THR A 6 9.70 4.70 -23.15
N PHE A 7 9.59 5.89 -22.56
CA PHE A 7 9.17 6.04 -21.18
C PHE A 7 7.70 5.63 -20.98
N SER A 8 6.81 6.04 -21.89
CA SER A 8 5.40 5.62 -21.87
C SER A 8 5.25 4.11 -22.01
N ALA A 9 5.97 3.47 -22.93
CA ALA A 9 5.92 2.02 -23.11
C ALA A 9 6.40 1.23 -21.86
N ILE A 10 7.45 1.70 -21.19
CA ILE A 10 7.93 1.11 -19.94
C ILE A 10 6.87 1.26 -18.84
N THR A 11 6.21 2.41 -18.77
CA THR A 11 5.20 2.70 -17.76
C THR A 11 3.95 1.84 -17.98
N GLU A 12 3.48 1.70 -19.21
CA GLU A 12 2.35 0.83 -19.55
C GLU A 12 2.64 -0.66 -19.28
N ASP A 13 3.85 -1.14 -19.59
CA ASP A 13 4.24 -2.52 -19.28
C ASP A 13 4.32 -2.74 -17.76
N PHE A 14 4.87 -1.77 -17.03
CA PHE A 14 4.93 -1.80 -15.57
C PHE A 14 3.53 -1.80 -14.95
N GLU A 15 2.62 -0.94 -15.42
CA GLU A 15 1.21 -0.90 -14.99
C GLU A 15 0.48 -2.21 -15.26
N LYS A 16 0.67 -2.81 -16.44
CA LYS A 16 0.10 -4.13 -16.77
C LYS A 16 0.63 -5.23 -15.85
N ARG A 17 1.94 -5.24 -15.59
CA ARG A 17 2.57 -6.25 -14.73
C ARG A 17 2.16 -6.09 -13.27
N ILE A 18 2.02 -4.85 -12.79
CA ILE A 18 1.46 -4.58 -11.46
C ILE A 18 0.01 -5.03 -11.38
N SER A 19 -0.82 -4.72 -12.38
CA SER A 19 -2.25 -5.10 -12.39
C SER A 19 -2.46 -6.62 -12.33
N ASN A 20 -1.50 -7.40 -12.81
CA ASN A 20 -1.54 -8.87 -12.72
C ASN A 20 -1.06 -9.42 -11.38
N CYS A 21 -0.34 -8.62 -10.58
CA CYS A 21 0.24 -9.03 -9.31
C CYS A 21 -0.53 -8.48 -8.09
N ILE A 22 -1.13 -7.31 -8.24
CA ILE A 22 -1.87 -6.59 -7.20
C ILE A 22 -3.35 -6.59 -7.62
N GLU A 23 -4.14 -7.43 -6.96
CA GLU A 23 -5.57 -7.60 -7.24
C GLU A 23 -6.44 -6.88 -6.21
N ARG A 24 -5.86 -6.49 -5.08
CA ARG A 24 -6.57 -5.94 -3.91
C ARG A 24 -5.81 -4.74 -3.35
N ILE A 25 -6.54 -3.66 -3.10
CA ILE A 25 -5.99 -2.41 -2.57
C ILE A 25 -6.87 -1.94 -1.41
N GLY A 26 -6.25 -1.54 -0.30
CA GLY A 26 -6.95 -1.00 0.86
C GLY A 26 -6.22 0.20 1.44
N LEU A 27 -6.98 1.22 1.86
CA LEU A 27 -6.45 2.49 2.36
C LEU A 27 -7.06 2.76 3.74
N SER A 28 -6.21 2.99 4.74
CA SER A 28 -6.64 3.53 6.02
C SER A 28 -6.00 4.89 6.26
N ARG A 29 -6.82 5.85 6.72
CA ARG A 29 -6.41 7.21 7.08
C ARG A 29 -7.00 7.56 8.44
N SER A 30 -6.31 8.38 9.22
CA SER A 30 -6.90 9.00 10.40
C SER A 30 -7.78 10.18 9.97
N ASP A 31 -9.09 10.11 10.27
CA ASP A 31 -10.01 11.22 10.05
C ASP A 31 -9.71 12.39 10.99
N VAL A 32 -9.91 13.60 10.48
CA VAL A 32 -9.51 14.89 11.08
C VAL A 32 -10.37 15.30 12.31
N PHE A 33 -11.27 14.44 12.79
CA PHE A 33 -12.21 14.74 13.88
C PHE A 33 -11.79 14.17 15.23
N SER A 34 -10.61 14.55 15.71
CA SER A 34 -10.39 14.65 17.16
C SER A 34 -9.36 15.74 17.43
N SER A 35 -9.82 16.84 18.00
CA SER A 35 -8.99 17.90 18.56
C SER A 35 -8.04 17.29 19.59
N GLU A 36 -6.77 17.09 19.23
CA GLU A 36 -5.57 17.38 20.04
C GLU A 36 -4.28 16.72 19.50
N THR A 37 -4.37 15.77 18.57
CA THR A 37 -3.18 15.25 17.87
C THR A 37 -3.49 14.95 16.41
N LYS A 38 -3.19 15.89 15.51
CA LYS A 38 -3.24 15.69 14.05
C LYS A 38 -2.11 14.74 13.63
N SER A 39 -2.26 13.43 13.83
CA SER A 39 -1.40 12.47 13.14
C SER A 39 -2.01 12.19 11.76
N ASN A 40 -1.36 12.71 10.70
CA ASN A 40 -1.71 12.39 9.32
C ASN A 40 -1.14 11.01 8.98
N ASP A 41 -1.61 10.00 9.69
CA ASP A 41 -1.15 8.64 9.48
C ASP A 41 -2.01 7.99 8.39
N VAL A 42 -1.33 7.48 7.37
CA VAL A 42 -1.93 6.83 6.21
C VAL A 42 -1.25 5.49 6.04
N SER A 43 -2.02 4.44 5.77
CA SER A 43 -1.50 3.13 5.39
C SER A 43 -2.21 2.62 4.16
N LEU A 44 -1.44 2.08 3.22
CA LEU A 44 -1.88 1.55 1.94
C LEU A 44 -1.41 0.10 1.85
N ALA A 45 -2.34 -0.84 1.71
CA ALA A 45 -2.06 -2.23 1.42
C ALA A 45 -2.24 -2.51 -0.07
N LEU A 46 -1.25 -3.15 -0.68
CA LEU A 46 -1.25 -3.60 -2.07
C LEU A 46 -1.04 -5.11 -2.08
N LEU A 47 -2.11 -5.87 -2.31
CA LEU A 47 -2.13 -7.32 -2.13
C LEU A 47 -2.49 -8.05 -3.43
N SER A 48 -1.91 -9.23 -3.61
CA SER A 48 -2.35 -10.24 -4.55
C SER A 48 -3.64 -10.91 -4.08
N LYS A 49 -4.26 -11.74 -4.93
CA LYS A 49 -5.42 -12.56 -4.52
C LYS A 49 -5.18 -13.50 -3.34
N HIS A 50 -3.91 -13.86 -3.11
CA HIS A 50 -3.51 -14.75 -2.03
C HIS A 50 -3.25 -14.01 -0.71
N GLY A 51 -3.39 -12.68 -0.70
CA GLY A 51 -3.09 -11.84 0.46
C GLY A 51 -1.60 -11.49 0.61
N ASP A 52 -0.74 -11.98 -0.28
CA ASP A 52 0.68 -11.61 -0.33
C ASP A 52 0.85 -10.25 -0.99
N GLY A 53 1.82 -9.44 -0.56
CA GLY A 53 1.98 -8.10 -1.09
C GLY A 53 2.84 -7.19 -0.23
N VAL A 54 2.47 -5.91 -0.17
CA VAL A 54 3.16 -4.90 0.62
C VAL A 54 2.17 -3.98 1.33
N VAL A 55 2.55 -3.53 2.53
CA VAL A 55 1.90 -2.42 3.22
C VAL A 55 2.87 -1.26 3.31
N ILE A 56 2.41 -0.10 2.88
CA ILE A 56 3.14 1.16 2.87
C ILE A 56 2.47 2.09 3.86
N SER A 57 3.19 2.52 4.89
CA SER A 57 2.67 3.43 5.91
C SER A 57 3.48 4.71 5.96
N PHE A 58 2.75 5.81 6.05
CA PHE A 58 3.28 7.16 6.13
C PHE A 58 2.72 7.84 7.36
N SER A 59 3.60 8.41 8.18
CA SER A 59 3.28 9.35 9.25
C SER A 59 4.16 10.58 9.12
N LYS A 60 3.88 11.62 9.92
CA LYS A 60 4.60 12.91 9.87
C LYS A 60 6.14 12.77 9.84
N ASN A 61 6.68 11.77 10.53
CA ASN A 61 8.13 11.58 10.69
C ASN A 61 8.61 10.18 10.25
N ASN A 62 7.73 9.32 9.74
CA ASN A 62 8.09 7.93 9.48
C ASN A 62 7.48 7.42 8.18
N PHE A 63 8.27 6.64 7.46
CA PHE A 63 7.85 5.94 6.26
C PHE A 63 8.30 4.49 6.41
N THR A 64 7.34 3.57 6.39
CA THR A 64 7.62 2.14 6.55
C THR A 64 7.01 1.35 5.41
N VAL A 65 7.76 0.35 4.94
CA VAL A 65 7.28 -0.62 3.95
C VAL A 65 7.48 -2.00 4.56
N LYS A 66 6.40 -2.78 4.67
CA LYS A 66 6.43 -4.16 5.14
C LYS A 66 5.93 -5.07 4.03
N THR A 67 6.69 -6.11 3.73
CA THR A 67 6.27 -7.16 2.82
C THR A 67 5.37 -8.15 3.54
N ILE A 68 4.41 -8.73 2.83
CA ILE A 68 3.56 -9.82 3.30
C ILE A 68 3.84 -11.01 2.41
N GLY A 69 4.28 -12.10 3.01
CA GLY A 69 4.55 -13.34 2.29
C GLY A 69 3.89 -14.52 2.97
N LYS A 70 3.13 -15.31 2.21
CA LYS A 70 2.32 -16.44 2.69
C LYS A 70 1.35 -16.03 3.81
N GLY A 71 0.79 -14.82 3.73
CA GLY A 71 -0.07 -14.26 4.77
C GLY A 71 0.64 -13.96 6.11
N GLN A 72 1.98 -13.93 6.14
CA GLN A 72 2.76 -13.60 7.33
C GLN A 72 3.48 -12.25 7.19
N PHE A 73 3.62 -11.54 8.31
CA PHE A 73 4.22 -10.22 8.40
C PHE A 73 5.59 -10.28 9.11
N PRO A 74 6.62 -9.57 8.62
CA PRO A 74 7.85 -9.35 9.36
C PRO A 74 7.58 -8.34 10.49
N GLY A 75 7.24 -8.87 11.66
CA GLY A 75 7.10 -8.08 12.90
C GLY A 75 5.68 -7.60 13.18
N LYS A 76 5.56 -6.74 14.20
CA LYS A 76 4.28 -6.24 14.70
C LYS A 76 3.70 -5.20 13.72
N LEU A 77 2.43 -5.38 13.36
CA LEU A 77 1.68 -4.38 12.62
C LEU A 77 1.17 -3.28 13.56
N THR A 78 1.07 -2.09 13.03
CA THR A 78 0.30 -1.01 13.63
C THR A 78 -1.17 -1.19 13.29
N LYS A 79 -2.06 -0.63 14.11
CA LYS A 79 -3.50 -0.68 13.87
C LYS A 79 -3.90 -0.15 12.48
N LYS A 80 -3.19 0.87 11.97
CA LYS A 80 -3.46 1.46 10.66
C LYS A 80 -3.04 0.55 9.51
N GLU A 81 -1.94 -0.18 9.67
CA GLU A 81 -1.54 -1.22 8.72
C GLU A 81 -2.59 -2.34 8.67
N GLU A 82 -3.06 -2.81 9.83
CA GLU A 82 -4.13 -3.82 9.95
C GLU A 82 -5.41 -3.37 9.26
N GLU A 83 -5.90 -2.15 9.55
CA GLU A 83 -7.10 -1.58 8.92
C GLU A 83 -6.97 -1.49 7.39
N ALA A 84 -5.80 -1.14 6.86
CA ALA A 84 -5.56 -1.07 5.42
C ALA A 84 -5.58 -2.46 4.76
N ILE A 85 -5.04 -3.49 5.45
CA ILE A 85 -5.09 -4.89 4.99
C ILE A 85 -6.52 -5.40 5.01
N ASP A 86 -7.24 -5.19 6.12
CA ASP A 86 -8.62 -5.61 6.27
C ASP A 86 -9.53 -4.97 5.21
N SER A 87 -9.29 -3.69 4.89
CA SER A 87 -9.99 -2.98 3.81
C SER A 87 -9.62 -3.49 2.41
N ALA A 88 -8.47 -4.12 2.22
CA ALA A 88 -8.08 -4.71 0.93
C ALA A 88 -8.68 -6.11 0.75
N LEU A 89 -8.88 -6.84 1.85
CA LEU A 89 -9.33 -8.24 1.83
C LEU A 89 -10.85 -8.41 1.88
N ASN A 90 -11.59 -7.39 2.34
CA ASN A 90 -13.05 -7.35 2.45
C ASN A 90 -13.67 -6.36 1.47
#